data_AF-K8ERP6-F1
#
_entry.id   AF-K8ERP6-F1
#
_cell.length_a   1.000
_cell.length_b   1.000
_cell.length_c   1.000
_cell.angle_alpha   90.00
_cell.angle_beta   90.00
_cell.angle_gamma   90.00
#
_symmetry.space_group_name_H-M   'P 1'
#
loop_
_entity.id
_entity.type
_entity.pdbx_description
1 polymer ?
#
loop_
_entity_poly.entity_id
_entity_poly.type
_entity_poly.pdbx_seq_one_letter_code
_entity_poly.pdbx_strand_id
1 'polypeptide(L)'
;MRARVVDSENAYGDERLKTPAMPLIDVVEESNSGTRILQCMLRARVTDKSGNIRCVVLPLDAPIDVLRGEANSEDEDLSDIDDKELNEILPDMQLALAKKGLLLQRSALCFTVRGPIRADYDDCLELDQGRDEAPQEATELVTFDSDATGCRYLVYAPLNPVLIVTKEIESNGLRQEAVMEEPDEIVEAAIERVYEELASGPDDELFLQMEKAERDMNDSNKKGNSGGGKRNKK
;
A
#
# COMPACT_ATOMS: atom_id res chain seq x y z
N MET A 1 35.68 -8.12 22.10
CA MET A 1 35.55 -7.11 21.03
C MET A 1 34.29 -6.30 21.30
N ARG A 2 34.41 -5.01 21.63
CA ARG A 2 33.26 -4.09 21.74
C ARG A 2 33.16 -3.33 20.42
N ALA A 3 32.07 -3.51 19.68
CA ALA A 3 31.79 -2.70 18.50
C ALA A 3 31.40 -1.29 18.95
N ARG A 4 32.08 -0.27 18.41
CA ARG A 4 31.67 1.12 18.53
C ARG A 4 30.61 1.39 17.46
N VAL A 5 29.46 1.91 17.87
CA VAL A 5 28.53 2.57 16.96
C VAL A 5 29.21 3.86 16.51
N VAL A 6 29.31 4.06 15.20
CA VAL A 6 29.85 5.27 14.61
C VAL A 6 28.64 6.16 14.33
N ASP A 7 28.59 7.33 14.97
CA ASP A 7 27.56 8.33 14.73
C ASP A 7 27.54 8.71 13.24
N SER A 8 26.36 8.65 12.63
CA SER A 8 26.11 8.74 11.19
C SER A 8 26.12 10.16 10.63
N GLU A 9 26.81 11.11 11.27
CA GLU A 9 26.67 12.54 10.95
C GLU A 9 27.36 13.02 9.67
N ASN A 10 27.91 12.17 8.80
CA ASN A 10 28.65 12.68 7.63
C ASN A 10 28.61 11.87 6.33
N ALA A 11 27.54 11.10 6.07
CA ALA A 11 27.39 10.38 4.80
C ALA A 11 26.47 11.06 3.76
N TYR A 12 25.82 12.18 4.09
CA TYR A 12 24.81 12.80 3.22
C TYR A 12 25.38 13.99 2.43
N GLY A 13 26.19 13.69 1.41
CA GLY A 13 26.72 14.67 0.44
C GLY A 13 25.95 14.77 -0.87
N ASP A 14 24.86 14.02 -1.05
CA ASP A 14 24.04 14.04 -2.27
C ASP A 14 22.68 14.69 -1.98
N GLU A 15 22.42 15.88 -2.54
CA GLU A 15 21.16 16.60 -2.36
C GLU A 15 19.95 15.89 -2.97
N ARG A 16 20.16 14.87 -3.81
CA ARG A 16 19.08 14.04 -4.38
C ARG A 16 18.54 13.00 -3.40
N LEU A 17 19.24 12.73 -2.30
CA LEU A 17 18.79 11.85 -1.21
C LEU A 17 18.03 12.59 -0.09
N LYS A 18 17.65 13.85 -0.30
CA LYS A 18 16.93 14.69 0.68
C LYS A 18 15.40 14.52 0.66
N THR A 19 14.86 13.37 0.28
CA THR A 19 13.51 13.04 0.75
C THR A 19 13.66 12.71 2.23
N PRO A 20 13.11 13.50 3.17
CA PRO A 20 13.14 13.08 4.57
C PRO A 20 12.49 11.71 4.64
N ALA A 21 13.23 10.71 5.14
CA ALA A 21 12.67 9.39 5.37
C ALA A 21 11.39 9.57 6.19
N MET A 22 10.24 9.18 5.63
CA MET A 22 8.97 9.35 6.32
C MET A 22 9.02 8.59 7.65
N PRO A 23 8.67 9.22 8.79
CA PRO A 23 8.79 8.58 10.09
C PRO A 23 7.95 7.30 10.16
N LEU A 24 8.51 6.26 10.77
CA LEU A 24 7.77 5.06 11.14
C LEU A 24 7.09 5.29 12.49
N ILE A 25 5.84 4.86 12.59
CA ILE A 25 5.03 4.91 13.80
C ILE A 25 4.35 3.55 14.02
N ASP A 26 4.04 3.26 15.28
CA ASP A 26 3.33 2.06 15.69
C ASP A 26 1.88 2.43 15.98
N VAL A 27 0.95 1.92 15.18
CA VAL A 27 -0.49 1.93 15.48
C VAL A 27 -0.78 0.75 16.39
N VAL A 28 -1.40 1.01 17.53
CA VAL A 28 -1.55 0.02 18.58
C VAL A 28 -3.01 -0.26 18.88
N GLU A 29 -3.32 -1.54 19.01
CA GLU A 29 -4.60 -2.05 19.45
C GLU A 29 -4.41 -2.86 20.73
N GLU A 30 -5.09 -2.46 21.80
CA GLU A 30 -5.11 -3.17 23.06
C GLU A 30 -6.32 -4.10 23.12
N SER A 31 -6.09 -5.39 23.37
CA SER A 31 -7.14 -6.39 23.49
C SER A 31 -6.96 -7.26 24.72
N ASN A 32 -7.98 -8.04 25.09
CA ASN A 32 -7.87 -9.06 26.15
C ASN A 32 -6.76 -10.09 25.88
N SER A 33 -6.39 -10.29 24.62
CA SER A 33 -5.33 -11.22 24.19
C SER A 33 -3.92 -10.60 24.17
N GLY A 34 -3.79 -9.33 24.56
CA GLY A 34 -2.55 -8.56 24.54
C GLY A 34 -2.58 -7.41 23.54
N THR A 35 -1.44 -6.75 23.42
CA THR A 35 -1.21 -5.61 22.54
C THR A 35 -0.79 -6.07 21.14
N ARG A 36 -1.48 -5.60 20.10
CA ARG A 36 -1.09 -5.79 18.69
C ARG A 36 -0.55 -4.48 18.14
N ILE A 37 0.38 -4.60 17.20
CA ILE A 37 1.05 -3.45 16.58
C ILE A 37 0.92 -3.58 15.07
N LEU A 38 0.57 -2.48 14.41
CA LEU A 38 0.69 -2.28 12.98
C LEU A 38 1.71 -1.15 12.74
N GLN A 39 2.83 -1.47 12.09
CA GLN A 39 3.82 -0.46 11.74
C GLN A 39 3.37 0.28 10.49
N CYS A 40 3.41 1.62 10.56
CA CYS A 40 2.97 2.48 9.47
C CYS A 40 4.01 3.56 9.17
N MET A 41 4.01 4.04 7.92
CA MET A 41 4.64 5.30 7.54
C MET A 41 3.69 6.45 7.85
N LEU A 42 4.19 7.48 8.53
CA LEU A 42 3.49 8.73 8.71
C LEU A 42 3.46 9.50 7.38
N ARG A 43 2.26 9.77 6.85
CA ARG A 43 2.05 10.47 5.58
C ARG A 43 1.66 11.92 5.75
N ALA A 44 0.82 12.23 6.73
CA ALA A 44 0.42 13.59 7.03
C ALA A 44 0.13 13.79 8.52
N ARG A 45 0.27 15.02 8.99
CA ARG A 45 -0.22 15.51 10.28
C ARG A 45 -1.12 16.72 10.02
N VAL A 46 -2.32 16.71 10.55
CA VAL A 46 -3.29 17.79 10.41
C VAL A 46 -3.99 18.06 11.73
N THR A 47 -4.46 19.29 11.91
CA THR A 47 -5.29 19.66 13.06
C THR A 47 -6.74 19.65 12.61
N ASP A 48 -7.56 18.81 13.23
CA ASP A 48 -8.99 18.71 12.94
C ASP A 48 -9.75 19.99 13.40
N LYS A 49 -11.03 20.11 13.04
CA LYS A 49 -11.87 21.27 13.40
C LYS A 49 -11.99 21.48 14.91
N SER A 50 -11.81 20.41 15.70
CA SER A 50 -11.87 20.44 17.15
C SER A 50 -10.54 20.80 17.81
N GLY A 51 -9.48 21.02 17.01
CA GLY A 51 -8.15 21.36 17.49
C GLY A 51 -7.28 20.15 17.85
N ASN A 52 -7.72 18.92 17.56
CA ASN A 52 -6.93 17.72 17.83
C ASN A 52 -5.98 17.43 16.67
N ILE A 53 -4.78 16.96 16.99
CA ILE A 53 -3.83 16.50 15.98
C ILE A 53 -4.23 15.09 15.53
N ARG A 54 -4.45 14.94 14.22
CA ARG A 54 -4.68 13.67 13.53
C ARG A 54 -3.52 13.38 12.61
N CYS A 55 -3.16 12.12 12.51
CA CYS A 55 -2.17 11.63 11.57
C CYS A 55 -2.86 10.78 10.50
N VAL A 56 -2.40 10.88 9.26
CA VAL A 56 -2.74 9.95 8.19
C VAL A 56 -1.53 9.04 8.01
N VAL A 57 -1.73 7.74 8.13
CA VAL A 57 -0.66 6.75 8.12
C VAL A 57 -0.94 5.64 7.13
N LEU A 58 0.13 5.07 6.57
CA LEU A 58 0.07 3.99 5.58
C LEU A 58 0.76 2.74 6.15
N PRO A 59 0.09 1.59 6.26
CA PRO A 59 0.70 0.33 6.68
C PRO A 59 1.96 -0.02 5.87
N LEU A 60 2.98 -0.53 6.56
CA LEU A 60 4.19 -1.04 5.90
C LEU A 60 3.95 -2.38 5.21
N ASP A 61 3.21 -3.26 5.88
CA ASP A 61 2.80 -4.55 5.34
C ASP A 61 1.40 -4.39 4.73
N ALA A 62 1.16 -5.05 3.61
CA ALA A 62 -0.07 -4.86 2.86
C ALA A 62 -1.26 -5.46 3.61
N PRO A 63 -2.33 -4.68 3.87
CA PRO A 63 -3.58 -5.22 4.39
C PRO A 63 -4.17 -6.25 3.44
N ILE A 64 -4.77 -7.27 4.02
CA ILE A 64 -5.45 -8.33 3.27
C ILE A 64 -6.83 -8.55 3.84
N ASP A 65 -7.69 -9.13 3.01
CA ASP A 65 -8.98 -9.66 3.41
C ASP A 65 -9.20 -11.06 2.83
N VAL A 66 -10.23 -11.74 3.34
CA VAL A 66 -10.51 -13.15 3.04
C VAL A 66 -11.99 -13.34 2.76
N LEU A 67 -12.29 -13.94 1.61
CA LEU A 67 -13.64 -14.33 1.22
C LEU A 67 -13.71 -15.84 1.04
N ARG A 68 -14.88 -16.41 1.29
CA ARG A 68 -15.18 -17.80 0.90
C ARG A 68 -15.60 -17.84 -0.57
N GLY A 69 -15.06 -18.78 -1.32
CA GLY A 69 -15.27 -18.96 -2.76
C GLY A 69 -13.99 -18.76 -3.58
N GLU A 70 -14.15 -18.67 -4.90
CA GLU A 70 -13.08 -18.40 -5.87
C GLU A 70 -13.56 -17.34 -6.86
N ALA A 71 -12.81 -16.24 -7.03
CA ALA A 71 -13.26 -15.09 -7.80
C ALA A 71 -13.53 -15.38 -9.29
N ASN A 72 -12.88 -16.42 -9.84
CA ASN A 72 -12.94 -16.78 -11.25
C ASN A 72 -13.81 -18.02 -11.53
N SER A 73 -14.69 -18.39 -10.60
CA SER A 73 -15.64 -19.50 -10.75
C SER A 73 -17.02 -19.00 -11.19
N GLU A 74 -17.56 -19.52 -12.29
CA GLU A 74 -18.94 -19.22 -12.72
C GLU A 74 -20.00 -19.84 -11.77
N ASP A 75 -19.60 -20.79 -10.92
CA ASP A 75 -20.48 -21.58 -10.06
C ASP A 75 -20.43 -21.16 -8.58
N GLU A 76 -19.50 -20.27 -8.18
CA GLU A 76 -19.30 -19.87 -6.79
C GLU A 76 -19.33 -18.35 -6.61
N ASP A 77 -20.24 -17.87 -5.77
CA ASP A 77 -20.25 -16.47 -5.33
C ASP A 77 -19.23 -16.27 -4.19
N LEU A 78 -18.57 -15.11 -4.18
CA LEU A 78 -17.77 -14.68 -3.05
C LEU A 78 -18.66 -14.27 -1.88
N SER A 79 -18.30 -14.70 -0.68
CA SER A 79 -19.04 -14.36 0.54
C SER A 79 -18.12 -14.03 1.71
N ASP A 80 -18.55 -13.06 2.53
CA ASP A 80 -17.87 -12.70 3.77
C ASP A 80 -17.85 -13.86 4.77
N ILE A 81 -16.84 -13.85 5.62
CA ILE A 81 -16.65 -14.82 6.71
C ILE A 81 -16.64 -14.10 8.05
N ASP A 82 -17.06 -14.78 9.11
CA ASP A 82 -17.01 -14.22 10.46
C ASP A 82 -15.67 -14.48 11.15
N ASP A 83 -15.43 -13.80 12.29
CA ASP A 83 -14.21 -13.98 13.09
C ASP A 83 -13.97 -15.44 13.50
N LYS A 84 -15.04 -16.22 13.70
CA LYS A 84 -14.91 -17.60 14.17
C LYS A 84 -14.38 -18.47 13.04
N GLU A 85 -14.98 -18.39 11.86
CA GLU A 85 -14.55 -19.07 10.64
C GLU A 85 -13.14 -18.62 10.25
N LEU A 86 -12.85 -17.32 10.30
CA LEU A 86 -11.50 -16.79 10.05
C LEU A 86 -10.46 -17.41 10.99
N ASN A 87 -10.75 -17.52 12.29
CA ASN A 87 -9.84 -18.15 13.26
C ASN A 87 -9.64 -19.66 12.99
N GLU A 88 -10.66 -20.36 12.47
CA GLU A 88 -10.59 -21.79 12.12
C GLU A 88 -9.66 -22.03 10.91
N ILE A 89 -9.65 -21.13 9.92
CA ILE A 89 -8.85 -21.26 8.69
C ILE A 89 -7.42 -20.71 8.79
N LEU A 90 -7.04 -20.01 9.87
CA LEU A 90 -5.72 -19.38 10.00
C LEU A 90 -4.53 -20.32 9.71
N PRO A 91 -4.49 -21.58 10.18
CA PRO A 91 -3.37 -22.47 9.89
C PRO A 91 -3.21 -22.77 8.40
N ASP A 92 -4.33 -23.02 7.69
CA ASP A 92 -4.33 -23.35 6.27
C ASP A 92 -4.02 -22.12 5.43
N MET A 93 -4.59 -20.97 5.78
CA MET A 93 -4.29 -19.67 5.18
C MET A 93 -2.80 -19.31 5.31
N GLN A 94 -2.24 -19.46 6.51
CA GLN A 94 -0.83 -19.18 6.76
C GLN A 94 0.08 -20.10 5.94
N LEU A 95 -0.27 -21.38 5.81
CA LEU A 95 0.45 -22.33 4.98
C LEU A 95 0.39 -21.97 3.49
N ALA A 96 -0.80 -21.59 3.00
CA ALA A 96 -1.01 -21.19 1.60
C ALA A 96 -0.21 -19.94 1.23
N LEU A 97 -0.27 -18.90 2.07
CA LEU A 97 0.51 -17.66 1.90
C LEU A 97 2.03 -17.94 1.97
N ALA A 98 2.48 -18.75 2.92
CA ALA A 98 3.89 -19.08 3.06
C ALA A 98 4.46 -19.79 1.82
N LYS A 99 3.67 -20.65 1.15
CA LYS A 99 4.06 -21.28 -0.13
C LYS A 99 4.27 -20.27 -1.25
N LYS A 100 3.62 -19.10 -1.18
CA LYS A 100 3.82 -17.97 -2.10
C LYS A 100 4.93 -17.01 -1.65
N GLY A 101 5.59 -17.28 -0.52
CA GLY A 101 6.61 -16.40 0.05
C GLY A 101 6.04 -15.18 0.78
N LEU A 102 4.77 -15.25 1.19
CA LEU A 102 4.08 -14.21 1.95
C LEU A 102 3.97 -14.62 3.42
N LEU A 103 4.39 -13.73 4.32
CA LEU A 103 4.29 -13.93 5.76
C LEU A 103 3.03 -13.23 6.29
N LEU A 104 2.05 -14.02 6.70
CA LEU A 104 0.86 -13.55 7.40
C LEU A 104 1.23 -12.94 8.76
N GLN A 105 0.70 -11.76 9.05
CA GLN A 105 0.81 -11.07 10.33
C GLN A 105 -0.56 -10.67 10.84
N ARG A 106 -0.83 -10.99 12.11
CA ARG A 106 -2.01 -10.50 12.82
C ARG A 106 -1.67 -9.18 13.51
N SER A 107 -1.73 -8.11 12.73
CA SER A 107 -1.39 -6.74 13.14
C SER A 107 -2.54 -6.09 13.92
N ALA A 108 -2.34 -4.85 14.38
CA ALA A 108 -3.46 -4.06 14.87
C ALA A 108 -4.45 -3.78 13.72
N LEU A 109 -5.75 -3.77 14.03
CA LEU A 109 -6.86 -3.45 13.11
C LEU A 109 -7.18 -4.50 12.04
N CYS A 110 -6.16 -5.08 11.40
CA CYS A 110 -6.36 -6.03 10.29
C CYS A 110 -5.23 -7.07 10.20
N PHE A 111 -5.48 -8.10 9.38
CA PHE A 111 -4.40 -8.96 8.92
C PHE A 111 -3.60 -8.25 7.83
N THR A 112 -2.29 -8.44 7.86
CA THR A 112 -1.39 -7.94 6.83
C THR A 112 -0.49 -9.06 6.36
N VAL A 113 0.07 -8.92 5.17
CA VAL A 113 1.11 -9.82 4.67
C VAL A 113 2.38 -9.06 4.35
N ARG A 114 3.51 -9.66 4.73
CA ARG A 114 4.83 -9.21 4.34
C ARG A 114 5.38 -10.09 3.22
N GLY A 115 5.75 -9.48 2.12
CA GLY A 115 6.40 -10.15 1.01
C GLY A 115 6.21 -9.41 -0.31
N PRO A 116 6.75 -9.95 -1.42
CA PRO A 116 6.66 -9.31 -2.72
C PRO A 116 5.28 -9.55 -3.34
N ILE A 117 4.32 -8.69 -3.02
CA ILE A 117 3.04 -8.67 -3.73
C ILE A 117 3.27 -8.12 -5.13
N ARG A 118 2.73 -8.82 -6.12
CA ARG A 118 2.68 -8.35 -7.50
C ARG A 118 1.22 -8.13 -7.84
N ALA A 119 0.85 -6.87 -8.00
CA ALA A 119 -0.40 -6.52 -8.65
C ALA A 119 -0.14 -6.49 -10.17
N ASP A 120 -0.93 -7.25 -10.92
CA ASP A 120 -1.08 -7.04 -12.35
C ASP A 120 -2.41 -6.30 -12.56
N TYR A 121 -2.35 -5.10 -13.12
CA TYR A 121 -3.54 -4.28 -13.34
C TYR A 121 -4.44 -4.86 -14.43
N ASP A 122 -3.93 -5.75 -15.27
CA ASP A 122 -4.72 -6.44 -16.30
C ASP A 122 -5.50 -7.66 -15.73
N ASP A 123 -5.18 -8.12 -14.52
CA ASP A 123 -5.76 -9.30 -13.85
C ASP A 123 -6.26 -8.96 -12.44
N CYS A 124 -6.80 -7.74 -12.28
CA CYS A 124 -7.37 -7.30 -11.03
C CYS A 124 -8.77 -7.90 -10.81
N LEU A 125 -9.07 -8.18 -9.54
CA LEU A 125 -10.41 -8.54 -9.09
C LEU A 125 -11.21 -7.27 -8.89
N GLU A 126 -12.42 -7.22 -9.43
CA GLU A 126 -13.42 -6.21 -9.10
C GLU A 126 -14.36 -6.78 -8.03
N LEU A 127 -14.18 -6.36 -6.78
CA LEU A 127 -14.99 -6.83 -5.66
C LEU A 127 -16.15 -5.88 -5.41
N ASP A 128 -17.37 -6.41 -5.41
CA ASP A 128 -18.59 -5.65 -5.10
C ASP A 128 -18.59 -5.27 -3.61
N GLN A 129 -18.60 -3.97 -3.32
CA GLN A 129 -18.67 -3.44 -1.95
C GLN A 129 -20.11 -3.22 -1.47
N GLY A 130 -21.10 -3.58 -2.28
CA GLY A 130 -22.52 -3.36 -1.98
C GLY A 130 -23.10 -2.15 -2.71
N ARG A 131 -24.32 -1.75 -2.34
CA ARG A 131 -25.06 -0.73 -3.09
C ARG A 131 -24.51 0.67 -2.82
N ASP A 132 -24.15 1.35 -3.91
CA ASP A 132 -23.70 2.76 -4.03
C ASP A 132 -22.19 3.02 -3.83
N GLU A 133 -21.38 1.98 -3.63
CA GLU A 133 -19.91 2.10 -3.63
C GLU A 133 -19.33 1.61 -4.96
N ALA A 134 -18.22 2.23 -5.38
CA ALA A 134 -17.50 1.74 -6.56
C ALA A 134 -16.88 0.37 -6.24
N PRO A 135 -16.80 -0.56 -7.21
CA PRO A 135 -16.10 -1.82 -6.99
C PRO A 135 -14.67 -1.57 -6.50
N GLN A 136 -14.25 -2.35 -5.51
CA GLN A 136 -12.88 -2.30 -5.04
C GLN A 136 -12.01 -3.16 -5.91
N GLU A 137 -11.02 -2.54 -6.54
CA GLU A 137 -9.97 -3.27 -7.24
C GLU A 137 -9.03 -3.93 -6.23
N ALA A 138 -8.78 -5.21 -6.43
CA ALA A 138 -7.94 -6.02 -5.59
C ALA A 138 -7.04 -6.95 -6.43
N THR A 139 -5.97 -7.45 -5.83
CA THR A 139 -5.16 -8.52 -6.40
C THR A 139 -5.31 -9.80 -5.58
N GLU A 140 -5.60 -10.91 -6.27
CA GLU A 140 -5.57 -12.23 -5.65
C GLU A 140 -4.14 -12.56 -5.19
N LEU A 141 -3.99 -12.92 -3.92
CA LEU A 141 -2.72 -13.40 -3.39
C LEU A 141 -2.64 -14.92 -3.44
N VAL A 142 -3.71 -15.58 -3.00
CA VAL A 142 -3.82 -17.04 -2.99
C VAL A 142 -5.26 -17.50 -2.81
N THR A 143 -5.63 -18.54 -3.54
CA THR A 143 -6.81 -19.37 -3.25
C THR A 143 -6.39 -20.70 -2.61
N PHE A 144 -7.12 -21.17 -1.60
CA PHE A 144 -6.82 -22.42 -0.90
C PHE A 144 -8.07 -23.12 -0.37
N ASP A 145 -7.99 -24.44 -0.22
CA ASP A 145 -9.01 -25.25 0.44
C ASP A 145 -8.65 -25.43 1.91
N SER A 146 -9.63 -25.30 2.81
CA SER A 146 -9.49 -25.52 4.25
C SER A 146 -9.98 -26.91 4.61
N ASP A 147 -9.12 -27.72 5.23
CA ASP A 147 -9.52 -29.04 5.72
C ASP A 147 -10.47 -28.92 6.92
N ALA A 148 -10.38 -27.82 7.67
CA ALA A 148 -11.17 -27.58 8.88
C ALA A 148 -12.65 -27.31 8.57
N THR A 149 -12.92 -26.54 7.51
CA THR A 149 -14.29 -26.12 7.14
C THR A 149 -14.81 -26.88 5.91
N GLY A 150 -13.92 -27.48 5.11
CA GLY A 150 -14.25 -28.12 3.85
C GLY A 150 -14.62 -27.13 2.73
N CYS A 151 -14.33 -25.85 2.93
CA CYS A 151 -14.61 -24.78 1.98
C CYS A 151 -13.34 -24.24 1.33
N ARG A 152 -13.52 -23.54 0.22
CA ARG A 152 -12.48 -22.82 -0.52
C ARG A 152 -12.49 -21.34 -0.14
N TYR A 153 -11.32 -20.74 -0.05
CA TYR A 153 -11.13 -19.35 0.35
C TYR A 153 -10.17 -18.64 -0.58
N LEU A 154 -10.45 -17.36 -0.79
CA LEU A 154 -9.66 -16.40 -1.53
C LEU A 154 -9.07 -15.38 -0.55
N VAL A 155 -7.75 -15.19 -0.60
CA VAL A 155 -7.07 -14.08 0.07
C VAL A 155 -6.67 -13.05 -0.97
N TYR A 156 -7.03 -11.80 -0.75
CA TYR A 156 -6.69 -10.70 -1.64
C TYR A 156 -6.10 -9.51 -0.88
N ALA A 157 -5.39 -8.64 -1.60
CA ALA A 157 -4.97 -7.32 -1.12
C ALA A 157 -5.65 -6.23 -1.97
N PRO A 158 -6.22 -5.18 -1.36
CA PRO A 158 -6.69 -4.01 -2.10
C PRO A 158 -5.56 -3.37 -2.91
N LEU A 159 -5.86 -2.93 -4.15
CA LEU A 159 -4.89 -2.18 -4.96
C LEU A 159 -4.74 -0.74 -4.46
N ASN A 160 -5.85 -0.12 -4.05
CA ASN A 160 -5.81 1.20 -3.46
C ASN A 160 -5.17 1.14 -2.05
N PRO A 161 -4.18 2.02 -1.76
CA PRO A 161 -3.51 2.03 -0.47
C PRO A 161 -4.49 2.24 0.68
N VAL A 162 -4.48 1.37 1.69
CA VAL A 162 -5.34 1.54 2.86
C VAL A 162 -4.73 2.60 3.79
N LEU A 163 -5.32 3.80 3.82
CA LEU A 163 -4.91 4.87 4.73
C LEU A 163 -5.69 4.79 6.05
N ILE A 164 -4.98 4.99 7.15
CA ILE A 164 -5.56 4.93 8.50
C ILE A 164 -5.41 6.31 9.15
N VAL A 165 -6.50 6.81 9.73
CA VAL A 165 -6.47 8.01 10.56
C VAL A 165 -6.16 7.63 12.00
N THR A 166 -5.20 8.32 12.60
CA THR A 166 -4.72 8.00 13.94
C THR A 166 -4.56 9.25 14.79
N LYS A 167 -4.45 9.07 16.10
CA LYS A 167 -4.08 10.11 17.07
C LYS A 167 -2.89 9.64 17.90
N GLU A 168 -2.02 10.57 18.30
CA GLU A 168 -0.88 10.26 19.17
C GLU A 168 -1.36 9.93 20.58
N ILE A 169 -0.84 8.84 21.18
CA ILE A 169 -1.11 8.46 22.57
C ILE A 169 0.08 8.83 23.48
N GLU A 170 1.29 8.80 22.92
CA GLU A 170 2.52 9.15 23.63
C GLU A 170 3.10 10.49 23.14
N SER A 171 3.75 11.24 24.03
CA SER A 171 4.33 12.56 23.72
C SER A 171 5.48 12.53 22.71
N ASN A 172 6.03 11.36 22.41
CA ASN A 172 7.06 11.16 21.38
C ASN A 172 6.46 11.03 19.96
N GLY A 173 5.14 10.89 19.83
CA GLY A 173 4.42 10.71 18.57
C GLY A 173 4.64 9.36 17.86
N LEU A 174 5.41 8.45 18.47
CA LEU A 174 5.74 7.14 17.90
C LEU A 174 4.61 6.13 18.06
N ARG A 175 3.84 6.24 19.15
CA ARG A 175 2.73 5.33 19.44
C ARG A 175 1.40 6.03 19.22
N GLN A 176 0.56 5.42 18.40
CA GLN A 176 -0.70 6.00 17.96
C GLN A 176 -1.87 5.02 18.10
N GLU A 177 -3.09 5.57 18.21
CA GLU A 177 -4.34 4.81 18.21
C GLU A 177 -5.12 5.15 16.94
N ALA A 178 -5.79 4.16 16.35
CA ALA A 178 -6.72 4.42 15.26
C ALA A 178 -7.90 5.27 15.72
N VAL A 179 -8.35 6.16 14.84
CA VAL A 179 -9.55 6.97 15.03
C VAL A 179 -10.66 6.31 14.24
N MET A 180 -11.66 5.80 14.95
CA MET A 180 -12.82 5.11 14.35
C MET A 180 -13.98 6.06 14.01
N GLU A 181 -13.87 7.33 14.42
CA GLU A 181 -14.83 8.37 14.09
C GLU A 181 -14.68 8.79 12.63
N GLU A 182 -15.78 9.14 11.97
CA GLU A 182 -15.75 9.70 10.62
C GLU A 182 -14.85 10.95 10.59
N PRO A 183 -13.93 11.06 9.61
CA PRO A 183 -13.06 12.21 9.49
C PRO A 183 -13.87 13.48 9.18
N ASP A 184 -13.39 14.63 9.66
CA ASP A 184 -13.93 15.91 9.18
C ASP A 184 -13.30 16.33 7.86
N GLU A 185 -13.86 17.36 7.21
CA GLU A 185 -13.41 17.85 5.90
C GLU A 185 -11.91 18.20 5.82
N ILE A 186 -11.26 18.54 6.95
CA ILE A 186 -9.83 18.86 6.99
C ILE A 186 -9.02 17.57 6.91
N VAL A 187 -9.45 16.54 7.65
CA VAL A 187 -8.82 15.22 7.63
C VAL A 187 -9.09 14.53 6.29
N GLU A 188 -10.30 14.63 5.73
CA GLU A 188 -10.65 14.12 4.41
C GLU A 188 -9.76 14.72 3.31
N ALA A 189 -9.59 16.05 3.29
CA ALA A 189 -8.70 16.71 2.34
C ALA A 189 -7.24 16.26 2.49
N ALA A 190 -6.81 15.90 3.72
CA ALA A 190 -5.49 15.36 3.96
C ALA A 190 -5.33 13.93 3.43
N ILE A 191 -6.38 13.10 3.57
CA ILE A 191 -6.44 11.75 3.02
C ILE A 191 -6.37 11.80 1.49
N GLU A 192 -7.20 12.63 0.85
CA GLU A 192 -7.23 12.83 -0.60
C GLU A 192 -5.84 13.27 -1.12
N ARG A 193 -5.22 14.27 -0.48
CA ARG A 193 -3.86 14.68 -0.84
C ARG A 193 -2.85 13.53 -0.76
N VAL A 194 -2.93 12.69 0.28
CA VAL A 194 -2.02 11.54 0.43
C VAL A 194 -2.26 10.49 -0.64
N TYR A 195 -3.51 10.28 -1.07
CA TYR A 195 -3.82 9.44 -2.23
C TYR A 195 -3.23 10.00 -3.53
N GLU A 196 -3.38 11.30 -3.79
CA GLU A 196 -2.77 11.95 -4.95
C GLU A 196 -1.23 11.83 -4.94
N GLU A 197 -0.60 12.03 -3.78
CA GLU A 197 0.85 11.84 -3.59
C GLU A 197 1.28 10.39 -3.83
N LEU A 198 0.43 9.41 -3.49
CA LEU A 198 0.70 7.99 -3.73
C LEU A 198 0.54 7.59 -5.19
N ALA A 199 -0.46 8.15 -5.87
CA ALA A 199 -0.71 7.91 -7.28
C ALA A 199 0.37 8.52 -8.17
N SER A 200 0.89 9.70 -7.80
CA SER A 200 1.92 10.46 -8.54
C SER A 200 3.36 9.94 -8.35
N GLY A 201 3.52 8.62 -8.28
CA GLY A 201 4.79 7.97 -7.95
C GLY A 201 6.00 8.45 -8.78
N PRO A 202 7.24 8.20 -8.31
CA PRO A 202 8.46 8.65 -8.99
C PRO A 202 8.58 8.13 -10.43
N ASP A 203 7.89 7.04 -10.74
CA ASP A 203 7.81 6.48 -12.08
C ASP A 203 7.14 7.45 -13.05
N ASP A 204 6.11 8.22 -12.66
CA ASP A 204 5.46 9.20 -13.55
C ASP A 204 6.42 10.32 -13.94
N GLU A 205 7.21 10.83 -12.99
CA GLU A 205 8.25 11.81 -13.30
C GLU A 205 9.36 11.21 -14.18
N LEU A 206 9.74 9.95 -13.94
CA LEU A 206 10.74 9.26 -14.75
C LEU A 206 10.22 8.99 -16.17
N PHE A 207 8.95 8.57 -16.31
CA PHE A 207 8.25 8.37 -17.57
C PHE A 207 8.10 9.69 -18.32
N LEU A 208 7.71 10.77 -17.66
CA LEU A 208 7.66 12.11 -18.24
C LEU A 208 9.04 12.59 -18.72
N GLN A 209 10.11 12.29 -17.96
CA GLN A 209 11.48 12.59 -18.36
C GLN A 209 11.93 11.73 -19.54
N MET A 210 11.58 10.45 -19.58
CA MET A 210 11.85 9.55 -20.69
C MET A 210 11.11 9.96 -21.96
N GLU A 211 9.80 10.25 -21.87
CA GLU A 211 9.02 10.78 -23.00
C GLU A 211 9.61 12.08 -23.54
N LYS A 212 10.01 12.98 -22.65
CA LYS A 212 10.66 14.24 -23.04
C LYS A 212 11.97 13.99 -23.77
N ALA A 213 12.79 13.06 -23.28
CA ALA A 213 14.04 12.67 -23.93
C ALA A 213 13.81 12.06 -25.33
N GLU A 214 12.76 11.25 -25.50
CA GLU A 214 12.38 10.69 -26.80
C GLU A 214 11.90 11.76 -27.79
N ARG A 215 11.10 12.74 -27.33
CA ARG A 215 10.67 13.88 -28.16
C ARG A 215 11.86 14.72 -28.62
N ASP A 216 12.77 15.04 -27.71
CA ASP A 216 13.98 15.83 -28.01
C ASP A 216 14.89 15.10 -29.02
N MET A 217 15.03 13.77 -28.90
CA MET A 217 15.75 12.96 -29.88
C MET A 217 15.09 12.98 -31.26
N ASN A 218 13.77 12.83 -31.34
CA ASN A 218 13.05 12.86 -32.62
C ASN A 218 13.11 14.22 -33.33
N ASP A 219 13.06 15.32 -32.58
CA ASP A 219 13.20 16.67 -33.14
C ASP A 219 14.61 16.98 -33.63
N SER A 220 15.63 16.47 -32.95
CA SER A 220 17.03 16.59 -33.39
C SER A 220 17.29 15.84 -34.70
N ASN A 221 16.67 14.68 -34.88
CA ASN A 221 16.81 13.85 -36.08
C ASN A 221 16.08 14.47 -37.30
N LYS A 222 14.96 15.17 -37.07
CA LYS A 222 14.25 15.95 -38.11
C LYS A 222 15.06 17.15 -38.60
N LYS A 223 15.80 17.83 -37.72
CA LYS A 223 16.66 18.97 -38.11
C LYS A 223 17.90 18.54 -38.89
N GLY A 224 18.47 17.38 -38.58
CA GLY A 224 19.65 16.83 -39.27
C GLY A 224 19.42 16.41 -40.73
N ASN A 225 18.19 16.03 -41.10
CA ASN A 225 17.89 15.52 -42.44
C ASN A 225 17.52 16.60 -43.49
N SER A 226 17.65 17.89 -43.16
CA SER A 226 17.29 19.01 -44.05
C SER A 226 18.47 19.66 -44.79
N GLY A 227 19.71 19.22 -44.53
CA GLY A 227 20.94 19.86 -45.03
C GLY A 227 21.83 18.97 -45.90
N GLY A 228 21.39 18.54 -47.08
CA GLY A 228 22.21 17.63 -47.90
C GLY A 228 21.86 17.56 -49.38
N GLY A 229 21.77 18.70 -50.08
CA GLY A 229 21.33 18.72 -51.49
C GLY A 229 21.93 19.82 -52.36
N LYS A 230 23.23 20.10 -52.29
CA LYS A 230 23.95 20.83 -53.37
C LYS A 230 25.02 19.94 -53.99
N ARG A 231 24.62 19.17 -55.01
CA ARG A 231 25.54 18.53 -55.96
C ARG A 231 26.08 19.60 -56.91
N ASN A 232 27.34 19.98 -56.75
CA ASN A 232 28.09 20.69 -57.79
C ASN A 232 28.32 19.74 -58.98
N LYS A 233 27.78 20.07 -60.15
CA LYS A 233 28.25 19.52 -61.43
C LYS A 233 29.17 20.55 -62.09
N LYS A 234 30.39 20.09 -62.38
CA LYS A 234 31.27 20.67 -63.40
C LYS A 234 30.65 20.51 -64.78
#